data_AF-A0A8S1S8L9-F1
#
_entry.id   AF-A0A8S1S8L9-F1
#
_cell.length_a   1.000
_cell.length_b   1.000
_cell.length_c   1.000
_cell.angle_alpha   90.00
_cell.angle_beta   90.00
_cell.angle_gamma   90.00
#
_symmetry.space_group_name_H-M   'P 1'
#
loop_
_entity.id
_entity.type
_entity.pdbx_description
1 polymer ?
#
loop_
_entity_poly.entity_id
_entity_poly.type
_entity_poly.pdbx_seq_one_letter_code
_entity_poly.pdbx_strand_id
1 'polypeptide(L)'
;MIQNQHIAIDFQQDSFWKELVQEFQAQISRRLLTKDVLLKFTNIKEIVYIIDGSIIRIDQISDTKKMLQIMQNLEQIKYLKWMGNYGQKLENGTLFGEAAIKIWEDAIVMKEESREYGRKFLSIITSCIKDINSQVQVYEFGLFNGDLRQGVWKIIHNDQAIGEGSYDLKGNKIGQWQELHQYWEKDSREIIFKGEYKNGQKFGRWDTVDVGLKQNKVIGKWVELYDLWDQSVTYHGEYKNGERFSSWTIKDREDQKIGGGSYTEKGIKNGEWIEICAEWRSVCQINFKGVYKNGKKIGFWDTLQYGDQKIGGGKYNDNGLKDGKWIELHDEWQHWDREVTFEGEYLQGKKIGKWNTILNGKQNIGGGQYDQDGLKSGQWVDLCDGWEGNGANSVQFTYNGEYLKGKKVGRWDTFEKNQKLMYLTLILPVQIYQWRWLI
;
A
#
# COMPACT_ATOMS: atom_id res chain seq x y z
N MET A 1 9.28 7.42 -59.60
CA MET A 1 8.05 6.78 -60.10
C MET A 1 7.87 5.50 -59.30
N ILE A 2 6.97 5.49 -58.32
CA ILE A 2 6.53 4.26 -57.63
C ILE A 2 5.14 3.98 -58.20
N GLN A 3 4.96 2.83 -58.85
CA GLN A 3 3.66 2.38 -59.35
C GLN A 3 2.85 1.83 -58.17
N ASN A 4 1.68 2.43 -57.92
CA ASN A 4 0.72 1.95 -56.94
C ASN A 4 0.00 0.71 -57.49
N GLN A 5 0.27 -0.46 -56.93
CA GLN A 5 -0.63 -1.61 -57.06
C GLN A 5 -1.56 -1.63 -55.86
N HIS A 6 -2.84 -1.30 -56.08
CA HIS A 6 -3.89 -1.49 -55.09
C HIS A 6 -4.24 -2.98 -55.05
N ILE A 7 -3.98 -3.64 -53.91
CA ILE A 7 -4.44 -5.01 -53.68
C ILE A 7 -5.89 -4.92 -53.19
N ALA A 8 -6.83 -5.35 -54.04
CA ALA A 8 -8.21 -5.57 -53.63
C ALA A 8 -8.32 -6.96 -52.99
N ILE A 9 -8.75 -7.02 -51.73
CA ILE A 9 -9.06 -8.28 -51.06
C ILE A 9 -10.58 -8.42 -51.10
N ASP A 10 -11.07 -9.46 -51.78
CA ASP A 10 -12.49 -9.78 -51.86
C ASP A 10 -12.91 -10.63 -50.64
N PHE A 11 -13.80 -10.10 -49.81
CA PHE A 11 -14.21 -10.67 -48.53
C PHE A 11 -15.46 -11.59 -48.62
N GLN A 12 -15.87 -12.02 -49.81
CA GLN A 12 -17.13 -12.75 -50.00
C GLN A 12 -17.11 -14.28 -49.73
N GLN A 13 -16.05 -14.85 -49.15
CA GLN A 13 -16.05 -16.26 -48.74
C GLN A 13 -15.63 -16.43 -47.27
N ASP A 14 -16.45 -17.14 -46.48
CA ASP A 14 -16.27 -17.45 -45.04
C ASP A 14 -14.99 -18.26 -44.70
N SER A 15 -14.16 -18.59 -45.70
CA SER A 15 -12.97 -19.43 -45.58
C SER A 15 -11.65 -18.64 -45.35
N PHE A 16 -11.69 -17.31 -45.26
CA PHE A 16 -10.49 -16.47 -45.12
C PHE A 16 -10.30 -15.88 -43.70
N TRP A 17 -9.92 -16.74 -42.76
CA TRP A 17 -9.32 -16.34 -41.47
C TRP A 17 -7.93 -16.96 -41.32
N LYS A 18 -7.05 -16.71 -42.30
CA LYS A 18 -5.66 -17.18 -42.27
C LYS A 18 -4.72 -16.02 -41.99
N GLU A 19 -3.61 -16.31 -41.31
CA GLU A 19 -2.52 -15.37 -41.06
C GLU A 19 -1.91 -14.92 -42.39
N LEU A 20 -1.68 -13.61 -42.52
CA LEU A 20 -1.08 -13.01 -43.72
C LEU A 20 0.13 -12.19 -43.30
N VAL A 21 1.28 -12.42 -43.95
CA VAL A 21 2.47 -11.58 -43.79
C VAL A 21 2.51 -10.58 -44.93
N GLN A 22 2.66 -9.30 -44.61
CA GLN A 22 2.78 -8.24 -45.60
C GLN A 22 3.97 -7.34 -45.28
N GLU A 23 4.79 -7.08 -46.29
CA GLU A 23 5.99 -6.24 -46.15
C GLU A 23 5.59 -4.76 -46.27
N PHE A 24 6.00 -3.95 -45.29
CA PHE A 24 5.73 -2.52 -45.28
C PHE A 24 7.02 -1.72 -45.34
N GLN A 25 7.04 -0.72 -46.22
CA GLN A 25 8.11 0.25 -46.34
C GLN A 25 7.69 1.55 -45.66
N ALA A 26 8.51 2.03 -44.71
CA ALA A 26 8.37 3.37 -44.17
C ALA A 26 9.67 4.15 -44.37
N GLN A 27 9.54 5.46 -44.63
CA GLN A 27 10.69 6.35 -44.78
C GLN A 27 10.84 7.18 -43.50
N ILE A 28 11.90 6.91 -42.73
CA ILE A 28 12.20 7.61 -41.48
C ILE A 28 13.53 8.35 -41.66
N SER A 29 13.52 9.67 -41.50
CA SER A 29 14.74 10.49 -41.52
C SER A 29 15.67 10.23 -42.72
N ARG A 30 15.08 10.20 -43.93
CA ARG A 30 15.75 9.91 -45.23
C ARG A 30 16.28 8.49 -45.41
N ARG A 31 16.11 7.57 -44.45
CA ARG A 31 16.37 6.14 -44.62
C ARG A 31 15.05 5.39 -44.86
N LEU A 32 15.04 4.53 -45.87
CA LEU A 32 13.97 3.55 -46.06
C LEU A 32 14.21 2.41 -45.07
N LEU A 33 13.21 2.14 -44.25
CA LEU A 33 13.21 1.04 -43.30
C LEU A 33 12.07 0.12 -43.72
N THR A 34 12.42 -1.12 -44.04
CA THR A 34 11.47 -2.15 -44.43
C THR A 34 11.28 -3.10 -43.26
N LYS A 35 10.04 -3.37 -42.89
CA LYS A 35 9.68 -4.28 -41.81
C LYS A 35 8.53 -5.18 -42.25
N ASP A 36 8.64 -6.45 -41.93
CA ASP A 36 7.56 -7.40 -42.10
C ASP A 36 6.52 -7.18 -41.00
N VAL A 37 5.27 -7.00 -41.40
CA VAL A 37 4.14 -6.91 -40.49
C VAL A 37 3.29 -8.16 -40.69
N LEU A 38 3.15 -8.93 -39.62
CA LEU A 38 2.22 -10.05 -39.57
C LEU A 38 0.83 -9.51 -39.22
N LEU A 39 -0.12 -9.75 -40.11
CA LEU A 39 -1.54 -9.46 -39.91
C LEU A 39 -2.25 -10.74 -39.49
N LYS A 40 -2.82 -10.72 -38.29
CA LYS A 40 -3.61 -11.82 -37.76
C LYS A 40 -5.06 -11.41 -37.63
N PHE A 41 -5.93 -12.11 -38.34
CA PHE A 41 -7.36 -11.90 -38.29
C PHE A 41 -7.98 -12.82 -37.24
N THR A 42 -8.77 -12.25 -36.32
CA THR A 42 -9.40 -13.02 -35.25
C THR A 42 -10.83 -13.42 -35.62
N ASN A 43 -11.33 -14.50 -35.00
CA ASN A 43 -12.71 -14.96 -35.17
C ASN A 43 -13.77 -13.94 -34.66
N ILE A 44 -13.36 -12.93 -33.91
CA ILE A 44 -14.20 -11.82 -33.45
C ILE A 44 -14.10 -10.57 -34.34
N LYS A 45 -13.60 -10.75 -35.58
CA LYS A 45 -13.48 -9.70 -36.60
C LYS A 45 -12.51 -8.58 -36.21
N GLU A 46 -11.39 -8.93 -35.60
CA GLU A 46 -10.29 -7.99 -35.36
C GLU A 46 -9.11 -8.26 -36.31
N ILE A 47 -8.35 -7.21 -36.60
CA ILE A 47 -7.04 -7.28 -37.28
C ILE A 47 -5.98 -6.92 -36.25
N VAL A 48 -5.08 -7.86 -35.97
CA VAL A 48 -3.94 -7.68 -35.08
C VAL A 48 -2.70 -7.46 -35.93
N TYR A 49 -2.02 -6.35 -35.71
CA TYR A 49 -0.79 -5.99 -36.38
C TYR A 49 0.40 -6.36 -35.49
N ILE A 50 1.29 -7.23 -35.98
CA ILE A 50 2.41 -7.78 -35.20
C ILE A 50 3.72 -7.47 -35.93
N ILE A 51 4.69 -6.88 -35.21
CA ILE A 51 6.05 -6.62 -35.71
C ILE A 51 7.04 -7.19 -34.70
N ASP A 52 8.01 -7.97 -35.18
CA ASP A 52 9.05 -8.59 -34.35
C ASP A 52 8.46 -9.33 -33.11
N GLY A 53 7.30 -9.98 -33.28
CA GLY A 53 6.59 -10.72 -32.22
C GLY A 53 5.74 -9.88 -31.27
N SER A 54 5.78 -8.55 -31.37
CA SER A 54 5.01 -7.63 -30.52
C SER A 54 3.73 -7.15 -31.20
N ILE A 55 2.62 -7.13 -30.48
CA ILE A 55 1.36 -6.54 -30.96
C ILE A 55 1.50 -5.02 -30.92
N ILE A 56 1.33 -4.37 -32.07
CA ILE A 56 1.44 -2.90 -32.17
C ILE A 56 0.09 -2.21 -32.36
N ARG A 57 -0.94 -2.92 -32.83
CA ARG A 57 -2.29 -2.39 -33.04
C ARG A 57 -3.32 -3.52 -33.13
N ILE A 58 -4.56 -3.23 -32.70
CA ILE A 58 -5.73 -4.07 -32.90
C ILE A 58 -6.87 -3.19 -33.43
N ASP A 59 -7.40 -3.52 -34.61
CA ASP A 59 -8.56 -2.84 -35.20
C ASP A 59 -9.78 -3.77 -35.23
N GLN A 60 -10.96 -3.25 -34.91
CA GLN A 60 -12.22 -3.98 -35.02
C GLN A 60 -12.90 -3.68 -36.37
N ILE A 61 -13.23 -4.72 -37.13
CA ILE A 61 -13.91 -4.60 -38.43
C ILE A 61 -15.42 -4.51 -38.18
N SER A 62 -15.97 -3.31 -38.23
CA SER A 62 -17.41 -3.06 -38.05
C SER A 62 -18.24 -3.22 -39.34
N ASP A 63 -17.62 -3.06 -40.52
CA ASP A 63 -18.26 -3.21 -41.84
C ASP A 63 -17.34 -3.97 -42.80
N THR A 64 -17.73 -5.19 -43.20
CA THR A 64 -16.94 -6.06 -44.08
C THR A 64 -17.00 -5.66 -45.56
N LYS A 65 -17.91 -4.75 -45.94
CA LYS A 65 -18.06 -4.29 -47.34
C LYS A 65 -17.20 -3.06 -47.65
N LYS A 66 -16.69 -2.37 -46.62
CA LYS A 66 -15.86 -1.18 -46.80
C LYS A 66 -14.40 -1.61 -46.98
N MET A 67 -13.80 -1.22 -48.10
CA MET A 67 -12.39 -1.50 -48.39
C MET A 67 -11.51 -0.90 -47.28
N LEU A 68 -10.74 -1.75 -46.61
CA LEU A 68 -9.82 -1.34 -45.54
C LEU A 68 -8.75 -0.42 -46.14
N GLN A 69 -8.67 0.79 -45.60
CA GLN A 69 -7.60 1.71 -45.96
C GLN A 69 -6.32 1.27 -45.25
N ILE A 70 -5.48 0.53 -45.97
CA ILE A 70 -4.17 0.10 -45.47
C ILE A 70 -3.28 1.35 -45.34
N MET A 71 -2.97 1.74 -44.11
CA MET A 71 -2.09 2.89 -43.86
C MET A 71 -0.64 2.53 -44.15
N GLN A 72 0.01 3.33 -45.00
CA GLN A 72 1.39 3.07 -45.46
C GLN A 72 2.45 3.69 -44.53
N ASN A 73 2.05 4.36 -43.45
CA ASN A 73 2.97 5.00 -42.51
C ASN A 73 3.02 4.23 -41.18
N LEU A 74 4.07 3.42 -41.00
CA LEU A 74 4.33 2.64 -39.78
C LEU A 74 4.33 3.50 -38.49
N GLU A 75 4.69 4.80 -38.57
CA GLU A 75 4.67 5.70 -37.41
C GLU A 75 3.23 6.00 -36.92
N GLN A 76 2.23 5.92 -37.80
CA GLN A 76 0.81 6.10 -37.44
C GLN A 76 0.22 4.85 -36.77
N ILE A 77 0.83 3.67 -36.97
CA ILE A 77 0.29 2.38 -36.53
C ILE A 77 0.65 2.10 -35.06
N LYS A 78 1.79 2.61 -34.57
CA LYS A 78 2.33 2.26 -33.25
C LYS A 78 1.58 2.90 -32.07
N TYR A 79 0.75 3.92 -32.29
CA TYR A 79 0.24 4.77 -31.20
C TYR A 79 -1.25 5.17 -31.29
N LEU A 80 -2.05 4.49 -32.11
CA LEU A 80 -3.49 4.79 -32.21
C LEU A 80 -4.34 3.55 -31.92
N LYS A 81 -5.15 3.62 -30.85
CA LYS A 81 -6.35 2.81 -30.70
C LYS A 81 -7.56 3.71 -30.85
N TRP A 82 -8.29 3.55 -31.96
CA TRP A 82 -9.50 4.30 -32.23
C TRP A 82 -10.71 3.40 -31.94
N MET A 83 -11.56 3.78 -30.97
CA MET A 83 -12.83 3.11 -30.72
C MET A 83 -13.96 4.13 -30.64
N GLY A 84 -14.72 4.24 -31.72
CA GLY A 84 -15.94 5.03 -31.84
C GLY A 84 -16.67 4.66 -33.14
N ASN A 85 -17.94 5.05 -33.28
CA ASN A 85 -18.59 5.01 -34.60
C ASN A 85 -18.18 6.25 -35.39
N TYR A 86 -17.70 6.07 -36.62
CA TYR A 86 -17.30 7.20 -37.44
C TYR A 86 -18.57 7.87 -37.96
N GLY A 87 -18.89 9.05 -37.44
CA GLY A 87 -19.92 9.91 -38.03
C GLY A 87 -21.23 10.12 -37.25
N GLN A 88 -21.30 9.88 -35.94
CA GLN A 88 -22.43 10.42 -35.16
C GLN A 88 -22.28 11.93 -35.00
N LYS A 89 -23.01 12.69 -35.84
CA LYS A 89 -23.22 14.12 -35.66
C LYS A 89 -24.26 14.34 -34.56
N LEU A 90 -23.92 15.12 -33.54
CA LEU A 90 -24.93 15.87 -32.78
C LEU A 90 -25.49 16.99 -33.66
N GLU A 91 -26.67 17.51 -33.34
CA GLU A 91 -27.36 18.57 -34.10
C GLU A 91 -26.51 19.83 -34.35
N ASN A 92 -25.43 20.03 -33.57
CA ASN A 92 -24.49 21.14 -33.72
C ASN A 92 -23.20 20.80 -34.51
N GLY A 93 -23.04 19.58 -35.04
CA GLY A 93 -21.92 19.22 -35.91
C GLY A 93 -20.59 18.88 -35.22
N THR A 94 -20.56 18.68 -33.89
CA THR A 94 -19.34 18.35 -33.13
C THR A 94 -19.09 16.82 -33.09
N LEU A 95 -17.83 16.38 -33.26
CA LEU A 95 -17.37 14.98 -33.13
C LEU A 95 -16.67 14.80 -31.77
N PHE A 96 -16.91 13.70 -31.03
CA PHE A 96 -16.24 13.46 -29.73
C PHE A 96 -15.78 12.01 -29.53
N GLY A 97 -14.64 11.87 -28.83
CA GLY A 97 -14.08 10.65 -28.29
C GLY A 97 -12.71 10.94 -27.67
N GLU A 98 -12.62 10.95 -26.34
CA GLU A 98 -11.37 11.17 -25.59
C GLU A 98 -10.83 9.85 -25.05
N ALA A 99 -9.53 9.60 -25.24
CA ALA A 99 -8.81 8.50 -24.63
C ALA A 99 -7.63 9.08 -23.84
N ALA A 100 -7.42 8.59 -22.61
CA ALA A 100 -6.31 8.99 -21.77
C ALA A 100 -5.59 7.76 -21.21
N ILE A 101 -4.26 7.86 -21.12
CA ILE A 101 -3.39 6.87 -20.49
C ILE A 101 -2.89 7.50 -19.20
N LYS A 102 -3.15 6.83 -18.07
CA LYS A 102 -2.57 7.22 -16.77
C LYS A 102 -1.37 6.32 -16.50
N ILE A 103 -0.21 6.96 -16.33
CA ILE A 103 1.06 6.32 -15.98
C ILE A 103 1.27 6.53 -14.47
N TRP A 104 1.61 5.47 -13.74
CA TRP A 104 1.88 5.53 -12.29
C TRP A 104 3.38 5.77 -12.04
N GLU A 105 3.72 7.05 -11.95
CA GLU A 105 4.87 7.73 -11.29
C GLU A 105 4.76 9.21 -11.75
N ASP A 106 4.93 10.18 -10.85
CA ASP A 106 4.83 11.65 -11.06
C ASP A 106 3.99 12.15 -12.26
N ALA A 107 2.78 12.61 -11.92
CA ALA A 107 1.70 13.02 -12.82
C ALA A 107 2.11 13.70 -14.14
N ILE A 108 1.77 13.04 -15.26
CA ILE A 108 1.38 13.72 -16.49
C ILE A 108 -0.04 13.27 -16.86
N VAL A 109 -1.03 14.08 -16.48
CA VAL A 109 -2.33 14.07 -17.17
C VAL A 109 -2.17 14.96 -18.38
N MET A 110 -1.98 14.39 -19.57
CA MET A 110 -2.07 15.19 -20.79
C MET A 110 -3.54 15.46 -21.08
N LYS A 111 -3.97 16.68 -20.77
CA LYS A 111 -5.28 17.22 -21.14
C LYS A 111 -5.01 18.32 -22.14
N GLU A 112 -5.36 18.13 -23.40
CA GLU A 112 -5.27 19.23 -24.37
C GLU A 112 -6.38 19.14 -25.42
N GLU A 113 -7.19 20.20 -25.47
CA GLU A 113 -8.11 20.49 -26.57
C GLU A 113 -7.27 20.97 -27.75
N SER A 114 -7.10 20.15 -28.78
CA SER A 114 -6.16 20.51 -29.86
C SER A 114 -6.76 21.50 -30.86
N ARG A 115 -6.12 22.67 -30.99
CA ARG A 115 -5.95 23.37 -32.28
C ARG A 115 -4.45 23.60 -32.51
N GLU A 116 -3.87 22.74 -33.37
CA GLU A 116 -2.69 23.02 -34.21
C GLU A 116 -1.31 23.23 -33.52
N TYR A 117 -0.44 22.19 -33.52
CA TYR A 117 0.99 22.18 -33.97
C TYR A 117 1.75 20.91 -33.48
N GLY A 118 1.77 19.85 -34.32
CA GLY A 118 2.19 18.49 -33.94
C GLY A 118 3.68 18.10 -34.02
N ARG A 119 4.64 18.99 -34.32
CA ARG A 119 6.06 18.56 -34.53
C ARG A 119 7.00 18.74 -33.34
N LYS A 120 6.81 19.75 -32.49
CA LYS A 120 7.65 19.96 -31.30
C LYS A 120 7.16 19.13 -30.10
N PHE A 121 5.85 18.88 -30.06
CA PHE A 121 5.16 18.06 -29.07
C PHE A 121 5.55 16.57 -29.13
N LEU A 122 5.61 16.00 -30.35
CA LEU A 122 5.97 14.59 -30.53
C LEU A 122 7.40 14.26 -30.08
N SER A 123 8.36 15.17 -30.26
CA SER A 123 9.76 14.96 -29.86
C SER A 123 9.92 14.85 -28.35
N ILE A 124 9.17 15.65 -27.59
CA ILE A 124 9.23 15.67 -26.12
C ILE A 124 8.50 14.44 -25.56
N ILE A 125 7.33 14.11 -26.12
CA ILE A 125 6.58 12.89 -25.77
C ILE A 125 7.35 11.62 -26.10
N THR A 126 8.02 11.56 -27.25
CA THR A 126 8.77 10.35 -27.66
C THR A 126 10.01 10.14 -26.80
N SER A 127 10.64 11.22 -26.31
CA SER A 127 11.75 11.14 -25.35
C SER A 127 11.24 10.70 -23.98
N CYS A 128 10.17 11.31 -23.46
CA CYS A 128 9.59 10.95 -22.18
C CYS A 128 9.06 9.51 -22.19
N ILE A 129 8.31 9.08 -23.21
CA ILE A 129 7.74 7.72 -23.29
C ILE A 129 8.82 6.64 -23.47
N LYS A 130 9.92 6.91 -24.18
CA LYS A 130 11.02 5.93 -24.32
C LYS A 130 11.74 5.69 -23.00
N ASP A 131 11.96 6.75 -22.22
CA ASP A 131 12.60 6.63 -20.91
C ASP A 131 11.63 6.00 -19.88
N ILE A 132 10.35 6.40 -19.90
CA ILE A 132 9.27 5.89 -19.03
C ILE A 132 8.91 4.42 -19.30
N ASN A 133 8.86 3.96 -20.56
CA ASN A 133 8.49 2.57 -20.88
C ASN A 133 9.53 1.53 -20.45
N SER A 134 10.75 1.96 -20.10
CA SER A 134 11.75 1.06 -19.52
C SER A 134 11.57 0.85 -18.01
N GLN A 135 10.73 1.67 -17.36
CA GLN A 135 10.58 1.71 -15.90
C GLN A 135 9.14 1.48 -15.43
N VAL A 136 8.13 1.88 -16.20
CA VAL A 136 6.72 1.74 -15.81
C VAL A 136 6.18 0.37 -16.22
N GLN A 137 5.85 -0.44 -15.22
CA GLN A 137 5.38 -1.80 -15.43
C GLN A 137 3.85 -1.92 -15.48
N VAL A 138 3.09 -0.94 -14.96
CA VAL A 138 1.61 -0.99 -14.86
C VAL A 138 0.90 0.18 -15.53
N TYR A 139 -0.19 -0.10 -16.26
CA TYR A 139 -1.07 0.92 -16.84
C TYR A 139 -2.56 0.56 -16.71
N GLU A 140 -3.40 1.59 -16.48
CA GLU A 140 -4.87 1.47 -16.48
C GLU A 140 -5.45 2.01 -17.79
N PHE A 141 -6.45 1.34 -18.36
CA PHE A 141 -7.19 1.86 -19.51
C PHE A 141 -8.69 1.57 -19.43
N GLY A 142 -9.48 2.49 -19.97
CA GLY A 142 -10.94 2.42 -20.03
C GLY A 142 -11.52 3.64 -20.73
N LEU A 143 -12.84 3.83 -20.65
CA LEU A 143 -13.53 4.95 -21.28
C LEU A 143 -13.59 6.16 -20.32
N PHE A 144 -13.30 7.34 -20.86
CA PHE A 144 -13.65 8.62 -20.24
C PHE A 144 -14.86 9.24 -20.94
N ASN A 145 -15.69 9.92 -20.15
CA ASN A 145 -16.75 10.78 -20.64
C ASN A 145 -16.66 12.11 -19.89
N GLY A 146 -16.02 13.09 -20.53
CA GLY A 146 -15.46 14.25 -19.83
C GLY A 146 -14.41 13.80 -18.80
N ASP A 147 -14.50 14.33 -17.58
CA ASP A 147 -13.56 14.02 -16.50
C ASP A 147 -13.89 12.75 -15.71
N LEU A 148 -14.94 12.02 -16.11
CA LEU A 148 -15.44 10.85 -15.40
C LEU A 148 -15.02 9.56 -16.09
N ARG A 149 -14.48 8.62 -15.30
CA ARG A 149 -14.24 7.24 -15.73
C ARG A 149 -15.59 6.53 -15.91
N GLN A 150 -15.81 5.87 -17.02
CA GLN A 150 -17.05 5.12 -17.29
C GLN A 150 -16.75 3.75 -17.89
N GLY A 151 -17.70 2.82 -17.78
CA GLY A 151 -17.63 1.52 -18.42
C GLY A 151 -16.56 0.60 -17.83
N VAL A 152 -16.11 -0.38 -18.61
CA VAL A 152 -15.13 -1.37 -18.18
C VAL A 152 -13.72 -0.78 -18.22
N TRP A 153 -12.98 -0.98 -17.15
CA TRP A 153 -11.59 -0.59 -16.97
C TRP A 153 -10.74 -1.82 -16.71
N LYS A 154 -9.50 -1.79 -17.21
CA LYS A 154 -8.52 -2.87 -17.05
C LYS A 154 -7.19 -2.30 -16.59
N ILE A 155 -6.50 -3.08 -15.77
CA ILE A 155 -5.15 -2.83 -15.26
C ILE A 155 -4.25 -3.87 -15.93
N ILE A 156 -3.21 -3.41 -16.64
CA ILE A 156 -2.24 -4.28 -17.31
C ILE A 156 -0.87 -4.13 -16.65
N HIS A 157 -0.20 -5.26 -16.44
CA HIS A 157 1.18 -5.39 -16.01
C HIS A 157 1.91 -6.36 -16.95
N ASN A 158 3.06 -5.97 -17.51
CA ASN A 158 3.83 -6.83 -18.43
C ASN A 158 2.96 -7.50 -19.52
N ASP A 159 2.10 -6.71 -20.17
CA ASP A 159 1.15 -7.15 -21.21
C ASP A 159 0.08 -8.15 -20.77
N GLN A 160 -0.08 -8.39 -19.46
CA GLN A 160 -1.13 -9.23 -18.88
C GLN A 160 -2.15 -8.38 -18.12
N ALA A 161 -3.44 -8.64 -18.35
CA ALA A 161 -4.50 -8.03 -17.58
C ALA A 161 -4.53 -8.62 -16.16
N ILE A 162 -4.10 -7.81 -15.19
CA ILE A 162 -4.01 -8.17 -13.77
C ILE A 162 -5.14 -7.56 -12.93
N GLY A 163 -5.92 -6.66 -13.51
CA GLY A 163 -7.07 -6.06 -12.84
C GLY A 163 -8.14 -5.67 -13.83
N GLU A 164 -9.39 -5.68 -13.36
CA GLU A 164 -10.54 -5.23 -14.16
C GLU A 164 -11.68 -4.79 -13.26
N GLY A 165 -12.54 -3.92 -13.77
CA GLY A 165 -13.76 -3.52 -13.08
C GLY A 165 -14.58 -2.56 -13.91
N SER A 166 -15.68 -2.06 -13.36
CA SER A 166 -16.57 -1.14 -14.08
C SER A 166 -16.88 0.12 -13.28
N TYR A 167 -17.05 1.25 -13.99
CA TYR A 167 -17.57 2.49 -13.45
C TYR A 167 -18.97 2.79 -14.00
N ASP A 168 -19.82 3.39 -13.17
CA ASP A 168 -21.12 3.91 -13.58
C ASP A 168 -21.00 5.24 -14.35
N LEU A 169 -22.13 5.79 -14.80
CA LEU A 169 -22.17 7.06 -15.54
C LEU A 169 -21.72 8.28 -14.71
N LYS A 170 -21.64 8.15 -13.38
CA LYS A 170 -21.22 9.21 -12.46
C LYS A 170 -19.74 9.08 -12.06
N GLY A 171 -19.02 8.09 -12.58
CA GLY A 171 -17.62 7.85 -12.21
C GLY A 171 -17.42 7.03 -10.94
N ASN A 172 -18.46 6.38 -10.42
CA ASN A 172 -18.33 5.51 -9.26
C ASN A 172 -18.02 4.08 -9.68
N LYS A 173 -17.10 3.42 -8.96
CA LYS A 173 -16.87 1.98 -9.11
C LYS A 173 -18.14 1.19 -8.79
N ILE A 174 -18.44 0.20 -9.62
CA ILE A 174 -19.59 -0.70 -9.49
C ILE A 174 -19.22 -2.14 -9.89
N GLY A 175 -19.96 -3.11 -9.35
CA GLY A 175 -19.84 -4.52 -9.72
C GLY A 175 -18.55 -5.15 -9.22
N GLN A 176 -18.12 -6.24 -9.85
CA GLN A 176 -16.90 -6.94 -9.50
C GLN A 176 -15.66 -6.17 -9.95
N TRP A 177 -14.65 -6.12 -9.09
CA TRP A 177 -13.40 -5.42 -9.28
C TRP A 177 -12.22 -6.32 -8.89
N GLN A 178 -11.14 -6.20 -9.65
CA GLN A 178 -9.83 -6.75 -9.37
C GLN A 178 -8.83 -5.58 -9.34
N GLU A 179 -8.29 -5.27 -8.17
CA GLU A 179 -7.47 -4.08 -7.91
C GLU A 179 -6.08 -4.46 -7.41
N LEU A 180 -5.07 -3.69 -7.81
CA LEU A 180 -3.73 -3.82 -7.26
C LEU A 180 -3.64 -3.33 -5.81
N HIS A 181 -2.80 -3.99 -5.02
CA HIS A 181 -2.40 -3.48 -3.71
C HIS A 181 -1.66 -2.14 -3.82
N GLN A 182 -1.91 -1.23 -2.88
CA GLN A 182 -1.29 0.11 -2.89
C GLN A 182 0.25 0.11 -2.77
N TYR A 183 0.84 -0.99 -2.32
CA TYR A 183 2.30 -1.17 -2.20
C TYR A 183 2.87 -2.16 -3.23
N TRP A 184 2.15 -2.43 -4.32
CA TRP A 184 2.57 -3.40 -5.35
C TRP A 184 3.99 -3.15 -5.89
N GLU A 185 4.41 -1.89 -6.00
CA GLU A 185 5.75 -1.48 -6.46
C GLU A 185 6.87 -1.88 -5.49
N LYS A 186 6.59 -1.90 -4.18
CA LYS A 186 7.60 -2.13 -3.15
C LYS A 186 7.78 -3.59 -2.81
N ASP A 187 6.69 -4.36 -2.88
CA ASP A 187 6.65 -5.67 -2.23
C ASP A 187 7.07 -6.82 -3.16
N SER A 188 7.38 -6.57 -4.43
CA SER A 188 7.68 -7.58 -5.49
C SER A 188 6.63 -8.70 -5.63
N ARG A 189 5.52 -8.59 -4.89
CA ARG A 189 4.40 -9.52 -4.83
C ARG A 189 3.22 -8.88 -5.54
N GLU A 190 2.75 -9.55 -6.59
CA GLU A 190 1.56 -9.18 -7.34
C GLU A 190 0.30 -9.50 -6.52
N ILE A 191 -0.07 -8.60 -5.60
CA ILE A 191 -1.27 -8.76 -4.77
C ILE A 191 -2.46 -8.11 -5.47
N ILE A 192 -3.48 -8.92 -5.80
CA ILE A 192 -4.75 -8.49 -6.36
C ILE A 192 -5.86 -8.64 -5.31
N PHE A 193 -6.61 -7.58 -5.07
CA PHE A 193 -7.87 -7.59 -4.33
C PHE A 193 -9.04 -7.83 -5.29
N LYS A 194 -9.89 -8.83 -5.01
CA LYS A 194 -11.07 -9.15 -5.81
C LYS A 194 -12.35 -8.98 -5.01
N GLY A 195 -13.29 -8.13 -5.43
CA GLY A 195 -14.60 -8.09 -4.78
C GLY A 195 -15.56 -7.08 -5.39
N GLU A 196 -16.64 -6.76 -4.69
CA GLU A 196 -17.73 -5.95 -5.24
C GLU A 196 -17.67 -4.48 -4.78
N TYR A 197 -17.89 -3.54 -5.69
CA TYR A 197 -18.23 -2.15 -5.37
C TYR A 197 -19.72 -1.88 -5.58
N LYS A 198 -20.29 -1.04 -4.70
CA LYS A 198 -21.62 -0.42 -4.90
C LYS A 198 -21.51 1.07 -4.64
N ASN A 199 -21.85 1.88 -5.65
CA ASN A 199 -21.80 3.34 -5.60
C ASN A 199 -20.43 3.88 -5.13
N GLY A 200 -19.34 3.30 -5.64
CA GLY A 200 -17.98 3.75 -5.32
C GLY A 200 -17.46 3.27 -3.97
N GLN A 201 -18.25 2.52 -3.19
CA GLN A 201 -17.83 1.94 -1.92
C GLN A 201 -17.66 0.43 -2.02
N LYS A 202 -16.63 -0.09 -1.34
CA LYS A 202 -16.40 -1.53 -1.20
C LYS A 202 -17.58 -2.19 -0.48
N PHE A 203 -18.11 -3.25 -1.06
CA PHE A 203 -19.31 -3.95 -0.61
C PHE A 203 -19.05 -5.45 -0.46
N GLY A 204 -19.55 -6.04 0.63
CA GLY A 204 -19.55 -7.48 0.84
C GLY A 204 -18.16 -8.07 1.06
N ARG A 205 -17.96 -9.28 0.54
CA ARG A 205 -16.71 -10.02 0.63
C ARG A 205 -15.78 -9.64 -0.51
N TRP A 206 -14.53 -9.39 -0.19
CA TRP A 206 -13.45 -9.38 -1.15
C TRP A 206 -12.45 -10.48 -0.80
N ASP A 207 -11.67 -10.92 -1.75
CA ASP A 207 -10.63 -11.92 -1.60
C ASP A 207 -9.29 -11.28 -1.99
N THR A 208 -8.19 -11.77 -1.42
CA THR A 208 -6.85 -11.30 -1.79
C THR A 208 -6.12 -12.45 -2.44
N VAL A 209 -5.56 -12.19 -3.62
CA VAL A 209 -4.89 -13.17 -4.46
C VAL A 209 -3.45 -12.72 -4.62
N ASP A 210 -2.52 -13.52 -4.10
CA ASP A 210 -1.10 -13.38 -4.41
C ASP A 210 -0.83 -14.12 -5.73
N VAL A 211 -0.49 -13.37 -6.78
CA VAL A 211 -0.22 -13.89 -8.13
C VAL A 211 1.25 -14.27 -8.31
N GLY A 212 2.15 -13.81 -7.42
CA GLY A 212 3.58 -14.10 -7.48
C GLY A 212 3.94 -15.55 -7.10
N LEU A 213 3.07 -16.21 -6.34
CA LEU A 213 3.17 -17.65 -6.11
C LEU A 213 2.55 -18.37 -7.31
N LYS A 214 3.28 -19.28 -7.96
CA LYS A 214 2.85 -20.11 -9.12
C LYS A 214 1.58 -20.96 -8.90
N GLN A 215 0.87 -20.76 -7.80
CA GLN A 215 -0.42 -21.32 -7.49
C GLN A 215 -1.35 -20.14 -7.17
N ASN A 216 -2.33 -19.88 -8.04
CA ASN A 216 -3.45 -18.95 -7.81
C ASN A 216 -4.26 -19.39 -6.57
N LYS A 217 -3.70 -19.20 -5.38
CA LYS A 217 -4.32 -19.58 -4.12
C LYS A 217 -5.30 -18.47 -3.76
N VAL A 218 -6.58 -18.75 -3.95
CA VAL A 218 -7.65 -17.89 -3.45
C VAL A 218 -7.60 -17.93 -1.92
N ILE A 219 -7.02 -16.90 -1.32
CA ILE A 219 -7.09 -16.69 0.12
C ILE A 219 -8.49 -16.12 0.35
N GLY A 220 -9.34 -16.81 1.12
CA GLY A 220 -10.77 -16.47 1.25
C GLY A 220 -11.05 -15.10 1.92
N LYS A 221 -12.25 -14.94 2.53
CA LYS A 221 -12.80 -13.70 3.12
C LYS A 221 -11.78 -12.59 3.44
N TRP A 222 -12.04 -11.38 2.92
CA TRP A 222 -11.25 -10.14 2.94
C TRP A 222 -9.95 -10.28 3.65
N VAL A 223 -8.84 -10.31 2.93
CA VAL A 223 -7.51 -10.40 3.53
C VAL A 223 -6.79 -9.08 3.38
N GLU A 224 -6.72 -8.31 4.45
CA GLU A 224 -5.76 -7.21 4.47
C GLU A 224 -4.38 -7.80 4.72
N LEU A 225 -3.42 -7.49 3.86
CA LEU A 225 -2.02 -7.84 4.03
C LEU A 225 -1.31 -6.65 4.65
N TYR A 226 -0.66 -6.88 5.78
CA TYR A 226 0.31 -5.94 6.32
C TYR A 226 1.69 -6.55 6.13
N ASP A 227 2.54 -5.88 5.36
CA ASP A 227 3.92 -6.32 5.19
C ASP A 227 4.74 -5.84 6.38
N LEU A 228 4.98 -6.74 7.32
CA LEU A 228 5.93 -6.54 8.40
C LEU A 228 7.28 -7.14 8.01
N TRP A 229 7.84 -6.71 6.88
CA TRP A 229 9.20 -6.95 6.32
C TRP A 229 9.76 -8.40 6.31
N ASP A 230 9.12 -9.38 6.92
CA ASP A 230 9.55 -10.78 7.06
C ASP A 230 8.37 -11.73 7.40
N GLN A 231 7.17 -11.20 7.70
CA GLN A 231 5.98 -11.99 8.02
C GLN A 231 4.70 -11.43 7.42
N SER A 232 4.01 -12.27 6.65
CA SER A 232 2.67 -11.97 6.17
C SER A 232 1.66 -12.29 7.27
N VAL A 233 1.06 -11.25 7.84
CA VAL A 233 -0.17 -11.37 8.64
C VAL A 233 -1.36 -11.03 7.75
N THR A 234 -2.41 -11.85 7.81
CA THR A 234 -3.64 -11.66 7.05
C THR A 234 -4.80 -11.33 7.98
N TYR A 235 -5.58 -10.31 7.66
CA TYR A 235 -6.78 -9.94 8.41
C TYR A 235 -8.00 -10.35 7.63
N HIS A 236 -8.80 -11.29 8.14
CA HIS A 236 -9.99 -11.88 7.51
C HIS A 236 -11.28 -11.32 8.08
N GLY A 237 -12.18 -10.78 7.26
CA GLY A 237 -13.48 -10.29 7.74
C GLY A 237 -14.51 -9.95 6.67
N GLU A 238 -15.49 -9.13 7.04
CA GLU A 238 -16.55 -8.65 6.16
C GLU A 238 -16.59 -7.12 6.19
N TYR A 239 -17.00 -6.52 5.08
CA TYR A 239 -17.25 -5.08 4.98
C TYR A 239 -18.73 -4.80 4.69
N LYS A 240 -19.25 -3.71 5.27
CA LYS A 240 -20.59 -3.19 5.02
C LYS A 240 -20.48 -1.67 4.82
N ASN A 241 -20.83 -1.19 3.62
CA ASN A 241 -20.73 0.23 3.23
C ASN A 241 -19.31 0.82 3.37
N GLY A 242 -18.29 0.08 2.93
CA GLY A 242 -16.89 0.50 3.04
C GLY A 242 -16.28 0.39 4.45
N GLU A 243 -17.06 0.04 5.46
CA GLU A 243 -16.59 -0.12 6.85
C GLU A 243 -16.43 -1.59 7.23
N ARG A 244 -15.46 -1.89 8.10
CA ARG A 244 -15.28 -3.24 8.66
C ARG A 244 -16.50 -3.63 9.51
N PHE A 245 -17.01 -4.84 9.33
CA PHE A 245 -18.23 -5.30 9.97
C PHE A 245 -18.08 -6.72 10.56
N SER A 246 -18.83 -7.01 11.63
CA SER A 246 -18.91 -8.35 12.23
C SER A 246 -17.56 -8.86 12.73
N SER A 247 -17.37 -10.18 12.78
CA SER A 247 -16.18 -10.85 13.26
C SER A 247 -15.01 -10.77 12.27
N TRP A 248 -13.86 -10.41 12.80
CA TRP A 248 -12.58 -10.35 12.11
C TRP A 248 -11.58 -11.28 12.76
N THR A 249 -10.79 -11.97 11.95
CA THR A 249 -9.78 -12.95 12.38
C THR A 249 -8.43 -12.55 11.81
N ILE A 250 -7.41 -12.49 12.65
CA ILE A 250 -6.04 -12.25 12.22
C ILE A 250 -5.34 -13.60 12.16
N LYS A 251 -4.69 -13.90 11.05
CA LYS A 251 -3.97 -15.15 10.84
C LYS A 251 -2.52 -14.90 10.46
N ASP A 252 -1.65 -15.83 10.82
CA ASP A 252 -0.26 -15.85 10.38
C ASP A 252 -0.10 -16.52 9.01
N ARG A 253 1.16 -16.65 8.56
CA ARG A 253 1.52 -17.30 7.29
C ARG A 253 1.13 -18.78 7.20
N GLU A 254 0.91 -19.44 8.32
CA GLU A 254 0.50 -20.85 8.43
C GLU A 254 -1.02 -20.99 8.53
N ASP A 255 -1.77 -19.90 8.34
CA ASP A 255 -3.22 -19.81 8.50
C ASP A 255 -3.70 -20.07 9.94
N GLN A 256 -2.80 -19.98 10.93
CA GLN A 256 -3.16 -20.09 12.34
C GLN A 256 -3.77 -18.79 12.83
N LYS A 257 -4.86 -18.88 13.61
CA LYS A 257 -5.50 -17.69 14.20
C LYS A 257 -4.65 -17.14 15.34
N ILE A 258 -4.10 -15.94 15.13
CA ILE A 258 -3.26 -15.22 16.11
C ILE A 258 -3.97 -14.03 16.74
N GLY A 259 -5.12 -13.60 16.20
CA GLY A 259 -5.87 -12.50 16.77
C GLY A 259 -7.24 -12.25 16.14
N GLY A 260 -7.79 -11.07 16.38
CA GLY A 260 -9.08 -10.64 15.85
C GLY A 260 -10.08 -10.19 16.92
N GLY A 261 -11.31 -9.92 16.50
CA GLY A 261 -12.39 -9.45 17.36
C GLY A 261 -13.63 -9.10 16.53
N SER A 262 -14.49 -8.21 17.01
CA SER A 262 -15.70 -7.81 16.26
C SER A 262 -15.85 -6.30 16.08
N TYR A 263 -16.48 -5.91 14.97
CA TYR A 263 -16.88 -4.54 14.67
C TYR A 263 -18.41 -4.40 14.69
N THR A 264 -18.88 -3.24 15.12
CA THR A 264 -20.28 -2.81 14.96
C THR A 264 -20.61 -2.51 13.50
N GLU A 265 -21.88 -2.23 13.20
CA GLU A 265 -22.33 -1.81 11.86
C GLU A 265 -21.67 -0.52 11.33
N LYS A 266 -21.00 0.25 12.19
CA LYS A 266 -20.35 1.52 11.85
C LYS A 266 -18.83 1.42 11.76
N GLY A 267 -18.23 0.23 11.65
CA GLY A 267 -16.77 0.11 11.61
C GLY A 267 -16.07 0.25 12.96
N ILE A 268 -16.83 0.29 14.07
CA ILE A 268 -16.27 0.55 15.41
C ILE A 268 -16.00 -0.76 16.13
N LYS A 269 -14.77 -0.97 16.64
CA LYS A 269 -14.40 -2.14 17.45
C LYS A 269 -15.29 -2.28 18.69
N ASN A 270 -15.77 -3.49 18.94
CA ASN A 270 -16.61 -3.81 20.10
C ASN A 270 -16.42 -5.28 20.54
N GLY A 271 -16.61 -5.57 21.82
CA GLY A 271 -16.47 -6.91 22.38
C GLY A 271 -15.02 -7.32 22.64
N GLU A 272 -14.76 -8.62 22.74
CA GLU A 272 -13.42 -9.16 22.96
C GLU A 272 -12.53 -8.98 21.73
N TRP A 273 -11.26 -8.68 21.98
CA TRP A 273 -10.25 -8.45 20.96
C TRP A 273 -8.90 -9.02 21.39
N ILE A 274 -8.18 -9.54 20.40
CA ILE A 274 -6.76 -9.85 20.45
C ILE A 274 -6.10 -9.03 19.35
N GLU A 275 -5.32 -8.04 19.74
CA GLU A 275 -4.50 -7.23 18.83
C GLU A 275 -3.09 -7.78 18.78
N ILE A 276 -2.47 -7.73 17.61
CA ILE A 276 -1.04 -8.05 17.47
C ILE A 276 -0.22 -6.77 17.63
N CYS A 277 1.01 -6.89 18.11
CA CYS A 277 1.96 -5.78 18.11
C CYS A 277 2.27 -5.30 16.67
N ALA A 278 2.55 -4.01 16.49
CA ALA A 278 2.94 -3.47 15.19
C ALA A 278 4.22 -4.12 14.65
N GLU A 279 5.08 -4.63 15.53
CA GLU A 279 6.35 -5.28 15.20
C GLU A 279 6.27 -6.80 15.35
N TRP A 280 5.08 -7.37 15.11
CA TRP A 280 4.87 -8.81 15.19
C TRP A 280 5.80 -9.54 14.20
N ARG A 281 6.77 -10.26 14.76
CA ARG A 281 7.81 -11.00 14.03
C ARG A 281 7.90 -12.42 14.60
N SER A 282 8.58 -13.33 13.89
CA SER A 282 8.80 -14.73 14.32
C SER A 282 9.43 -14.79 15.70
N VAL A 283 10.28 -13.81 15.99
CA VAL A 283 11.05 -13.72 17.22
C VAL A 283 10.31 -12.98 18.33
N CYS A 284 9.26 -12.20 18.00
CA CYS A 284 8.52 -11.34 18.93
C CYS A 284 7.02 -11.38 18.62
N GLN A 285 6.34 -12.38 19.19
CA GLN A 285 4.91 -12.60 19.02
C GLN A 285 4.13 -12.06 20.21
N ILE A 286 3.96 -10.74 20.25
CA ILE A 286 3.26 -10.04 21.32
C ILE A 286 1.83 -9.74 20.90
N ASN A 287 0.89 -10.17 21.73
CA ASN A 287 -0.54 -9.96 21.57
C ASN A 287 -1.10 -9.17 22.74
N PHE A 288 -2.08 -8.30 22.48
CA PHE A 288 -2.83 -7.56 23.49
C PHE A 288 -4.27 -8.06 23.50
N LYS A 289 -4.70 -8.66 24.61
CA LYS A 289 -6.04 -9.25 24.74
C LYS A 289 -6.89 -8.43 25.71
N GLY A 290 -8.09 -8.04 25.31
CA GLY A 290 -9.01 -7.34 26.19
C GLY A 290 -10.35 -7.05 25.53
N VAL A 291 -11.09 -6.06 26.06
CA VAL A 291 -12.43 -5.70 25.59
C VAL A 291 -12.44 -4.28 25.03
N TYR A 292 -13.10 -4.13 23.88
CA TYR A 292 -13.50 -2.85 23.31
C TYR A 292 -14.97 -2.55 23.59
N LYS A 293 -15.28 -1.27 23.82
CA LYS A 293 -16.64 -0.73 23.86
C LYS A 293 -16.67 0.60 23.12
N ASN A 294 -17.47 0.67 22.05
CA ASN A 294 -17.56 1.86 21.19
C ASN A 294 -16.18 2.37 20.72
N GLY A 295 -15.28 1.45 20.33
CA GLY A 295 -13.97 1.79 19.79
C GLY A 295 -12.92 2.15 20.85
N LYS A 296 -13.28 2.10 22.14
CA LYS A 296 -12.37 2.35 23.25
C LYS A 296 -12.02 1.05 23.96
N LYS A 297 -10.75 0.89 24.33
CA LYS A 297 -10.30 -0.19 25.23
C LYS A 297 -10.92 0.03 26.61
N ILE A 298 -11.52 -1.00 27.20
CA ILE A 298 -12.11 -0.92 28.54
C ILE A 298 -11.70 -2.13 29.37
N GLY A 299 -11.73 -1.97 30.70
CA GLY A 299 -11.47 -3.07 31.62
C GLY A 299 -10.04 -3.58 31.54
N PHE A 300 -9.81 -4.84 31.89
CA PHE A 300 -8.48 -5.43 31.87
C PHE A 300 -8.01 -5.75 30.46
N TRP A 301 -6.74 -5.47 30.20
CA TRP A 301 -6.03 -5.76 28.98
C TRP A 301 -4.74 -6.46 29.32
N ASP A 302 -4.58 -7.69 28.84
CA ASP A 302 -3.41 -8.52 29.06
C ASP A 302 -2.43 -8.35 27.89
N THR A 303 -1.14 -8.27 28.21
CA THR A 303 -0.06 -8.40 27.23
C THR A 303 0.45 -9.83 27.29
N LEU A 304 0.31 -10.55 26.18
CA LEU A 304 0.60 -11.98 26.04
C LEU A 304 1.79 -12.17 25.10
N GLN A 305 2.69 -13.06 25.47
CA GLN A 305 3.76 -13.59 24.62
C GLN A 305 3.30 -14.90 23.96
N TYR A 306 4.15 -15.47 23.10
CA TYR A 306 3.98 -16.81 22.54
C TYR A 306 3.54 -17.84 23.61
N GLY A 307 2.56 -18.67 23.27
CA GLY A 307 1.98 -19.65 24.21
C GLY A 307 1.04 -19.05 25.26
N ASP A 308 0.47 -17.87 24.99
CA ASP A 308 -0.46 -17.15 25.87
C ASP A 308 0.10 -16.81 27.27
N GLN A 309 1.43 -16.74 27.39
CA GLN A 309 2.08 -16.32 28.63
C GLN A 309 1.83 -14.83 28.88
N LYS A 310 1.13 -14.52 29.99
CA LYS A 310 0.93 -13.13 30.40
C LYS A 310 2.24 -12.53 30.94
N ILE A 311 2.74 -11.51 30.24
CA ILE A 311 3.98 -10.79 30.56
C ILE A 311 3.73 -9.33 30.96
N GLY A 312 2.51 -8.84 30.78
CA GLY A 312 2.15 -7.49 31.21
C GLY A 312 0.67 -7.17 31.08
N GLY A 313 0.36 -5.87 31.02
CA GLY A 313 -1.00 -5.36 30.88
C GLY A 313 -1.45 -4.51 32.07
N GLY A 314 -2.74 -4.19 32.08
CA GLY A 314 -3.35 -3.38 33.13
C GLY A 314 -4.83 -3.11 32.87
N LYS A 315 -5.39 -2.05 33.45
CA LYS A 315 -6.81 -1.71 33.32
C LYS A 315 -7.01 -0.38 32.58
N TYR A 316 -7.97 -0.35 31.68
CA TYR A 316 -8.54 0.87 31.10
C TYR A 316 -9.85 1.23 31.81
N ASN A 317 -10.08 2.52 32.03
CA ASN A 317 -11.34 3.04 32.54
C ASN A 317 -12.40 3.19 31.43
N ASP A 318 -13.61 3.62 31.78
CA ASP A 318 -14.74 3.76 30.83
C ASP A 318 -14.50 4.81 29.73
N ASN A 319 -13.52 5.71 29.92
CA ASN A 319 -13.12 6.70 28.93
C ASN A 319 -12.06 6.18 27.95
N GLY A 320 -11.55 4.97 28.16
CA GLY A 320 -10.48 4.39 27.35
C GLY A 320 -9.07 4.81 27.77
N LEU A 321 -8.91 5.34 28.99
CA LEU A 321 -7.62 5.76 29.52
C LEU A 321 -7.08 4.70 30.48
N LYS A 322 -5.75 4.49 30.47
CA LYS A 322 -5.08 3.60 31.43
C LYS A 322 -5.34 4.07 32.87
N ASP A 323 -5.63 3.14 33.77
CA ASP A 323 -6.01 3.42 35.14
C ASP A 323 -5.60 2.26 36.07
N GLY A 324 -5.11 2.57 37.28
CA GLY A 324 -4.63 1.59 38.24
C GLY A 324 -3.26 1.01 37.89
N LYS A 325 -2.98 -0.22 38.34
CA LYS A 325 -1.69 -0.89 38.15
C LYS A 325 -1.46 -1.34 36.71
N TRP A 326 -0.24 -1.14 36.23
CA TRP A 326 0.20 -1.49 34.88
C TRP A 326 1.60 -2.09 34.87
N ILE A 327 1.79 -3.04 33.95
CA ILE A 327 3.09 -3.58 33.56
C ILE A 327 3.22 -3.32 32.05
N GLU A 328 4.17 -2.48 31.67
CA GLU A 328 4.48 -2.15 30.28
C GLU A 328 5.74 -2.86 29.83
N LEU A 329 5.81 -3.20 28.55
CA LEU A 329 7.03 -3.73 27.94
C LEU A 329 7.91 -2.55 27.51
N HIS A 330 9.22 -2.76 27.50
CA HIS A 330 10.15 -1.85 26.84
C HIS A 330 9.86 -1.78 25.33
N ASP A 331 10.08 -0.63 24.70
CA ASP A 331 9.80 -0.43 23.27
C ASP A 331 10.64 -1.38 22.40
N GLU A 332 11.81 -1.81 22.90
CA GLU A 332 12.71 -2.71 22.19
C GLU A 332 12.53 -4.20 22.54
N TRP A 333 11.41 -4.65 23.15
CA TRP A 333 11.11 -6.03 23.63
C TRP A 333 11.34 -7.22 22.64
N GLN A 334 11.98 -7.00 21.49
CA GLN A 334 12.22 -7.93 20.41
C GLN A 334 13.33 -8.98 20.65
N HIS A 335 14.05 -8.95 21.77
CA HIS A 335 15.21 -9.82 22.00
C HIS A 335 15.02 -10.81 23.16
N TRP A 336 15.17 -12.11 22.86
CA TRP A 336 14.88 -13.26 23.75
C TRP A 336 15.55 -13.25 25.13
N ASP A 337 16.59 -12.44 25.31
CA ASP A 337 17.41 -12.48 26.54
C ASP A 337 17.17 -11.28 27.46
N ARG A 338 16.31 -10.33 27.07
CA ARG A 338 16.14 -9.04 27.77
C ARG A 338 14.68 -8.63 27.86
N GLU A 339 14.04 -9.17 28.88
CA GLU A 339 12.65 -8.84 29.22
C GLU A 339 12.67 -7.66 30.20
N VAL A 340 12.72 -6.43 29.67
CA VAL A 340 12.59 -5.21 30.48
C VAL A 340 11.13 -4.80 30.55
N THR A 341 10.56 -4.80 31.74
CA THR A 341 9.22 -4.27 32.00
C THR A 341 9.26 -3.03 32.89
N PHE A 342 8.24 -2.19 32.76
CA PHE A 342 8.00 -1.04 33.61
C PHE A 342 6.72 -1.26 34.40
N GLU A 343 6.83 -1.23 35.73
CA GLU A 343 5.70 -1.49 36.62
C GLU A 343 5.36 -0.26 37.44
N GLY A 344 4.09 0.14 37.45
CA GLY A 344 3.63 1.26 38.26
C GLY A 344 2.14 1.48 38.16
N GLU A 345 1.70 2.70 38.49
CA GLU A 345 0.29 3.07 38.48
C GLU A 345 0.01 4.19 37.50
N TYR A 346 -1.17 4.10 36.89
CA TYR A 346 -1.78 5.11 36.05
C TYR A 346 -2.99 5.72 36.75
N LEU A 347 -3.21 7.01 36.51
CA LEU A 347 -4.46 7.70 36.85
C LEU A 347 -4.88 8.53 35.65
N GLN A 348 -6.05 8.21 35.09
CA GLN A 348 -6.61 8.91 33.91
C GLN A 348 -5.62 9.03 32.74
N GLY A 349 -4.87 7.97 32.46
CA GLY A 349 -3.91 7.93 31.35
C GLY A 349 -2.54 8.55 31.65
N LYS A 350 -2.32 9.08 32.85
CA LYS A 350 -1.01 9.60 33.30
C LYS A 350 -0.32 8.61 34.23
N LYS A 351 0.98 8.40 34.07
CA LYS A 351 1.79 7.65 35.04
C LYS A 351 1.87 8.44 36.34
N ILE A 352 1.64 7.82 37.48
CA ILE A 352 1.71 8.49 38.79
C ILE A 352 2.53 7.66 39.78
N GLY A 353 3.08 8.33 40.80
CA GLY A 353 3.73 7.67 41.91
C GLY A 353 4.97 6.89 41.50
N LYS A 354 5.28 5.83 42.25
CA LYS A 354 6.49 5.04 42.03
C LYS A 354 6.34 4.12 40.82
N TRP A 355 7.35 4.14 39.96
CA TRP A 355 7.52 3.23 38.83
C TRP A 355 8.85 2.49 38.96
N ASN A 356 8.84 1.18 38.75
CA ASN A 356 10.02 0.32 38.79
C ASN A 356 10.37 -0.16 37.38
N THR A 357 11.65 -0.30 37.10
CA THR A 357 12.15 -0.98 35.90
C THR A 357 12.61 -2.37 36.31
N ILE A 358 11.93 -3.41 35.82
CA ILE A 358 12.18 -4.80 36.18
C ILE A 358 12.84 -5.51 35.01
N LEU A 359 13.96 -6.17 35.27
CA LEU A 359 14.66 -7.00 34.30
C LEU A 359 14.35 -8.48 34.55
N ASN A 360 13.97 -9.19 33.48
CA ASN A 360 13.69 -10.62 33.43
C ASN A 360 12.70 -11.06 34.52
N GLY A 361 11.73 -10.19 34.83
CA GLY A 361 10.71 -10.40 35.86
C GLY A 361 11.23 -10.56 37.29
N LYS A 362 12.51 -10.28 37.56
CA LYS A 362 13.17 -10.67 38.82
C LYS A 362 13.90 -9.52 39.49
N GLN A 363 14.62 -8.70 38.72
CA GLN A 363 15.52 -7.71 39.27
C GLN A 363 14.99 -6.30 39.03
N ASN A 364 14.75 -5.54 40.09
CA ASN A 364 14.55 -4.10 39.96
C ASN A 364 15.90 -3.45 39.65
N ILE A 365 16.03 -2.92 38.44
CA ILE A 365 17.25 -2.28 37.93
C ILE A 365 17.11 -0.76 37.82
N GLY A 366 15.94 -0.20 38.15
CA GLY A 366 15.75 1.24 38.12
C GLY A 366 14.33 1.72 38.30
N GLY A 367 14.05 2.91 37.78
CA GLY A 367 12.76 3.60 37.95
C GLY A 367 12.87 4.84 38.84
N GLY A 368 11.73 5.35 39.30
CA GLY A 368 11.63 6.59 40.05
C GLY A 368 10.19 6.98 40.35
N GLN A 369 9.92 8.28 40.50
CA GLN A 369 8.57 8.78 40.80
C GLN A 369 8.03 9.70 39.71
N TYR A 370 6.76 9.56 39.39
CA TYR A 370 5.99 10.52 38.62
C TYR A 370 5.13 11.38 39.55
N ASP A 371 5.01 12.66 39.24
CA ASP A 371 4.11 13.58 39.93
C ASP A 371 2.64 13.42 39.44
N GLN A 372 1.74 14.26 39.96
CA GLN A 372 0.31 14.24 39.61
C GLN A 372 0.02 14.67 38.17
N ASP A 373 0.97 15.35 37.53
CA ASP A 373 0.87 15.76 36.13
C ASP A 373 1.41 14.70 35.17
N GLY A 374 2.00 13.62 35.71
CA GLY A 374 2.60 12.55 34.94
C GLY A 374 4.02 12.85 34.48
N LEU A 375 4.69 13.79 35.15
CA LEU A 375 6.08 14.15 34.87
C LEU A 375 7.01 13.44 35.86
N LYS A 376 8.16 12.97 35.36
CA LYS A 376 9.22 12.43 36.23
C LYS A 376 9.64 13.48 37.26
N SER A 377 9.76 13.07 38.51
CA SER A 377 10.18 13.91 39.64
C SER A 377 11.04 13.12 40.63
N GLY A 378 11.93 13.82 41.33
CA GLY A 378 12.81 13.25 42.34
C GLY A 378 13.93 12.39 41.75
N GLN A 379 14.45 11.46 42.54
CA GLN A 379 15.54 10.58 42.14
C GLN A 379 15.06 9.50 41.17
N TRP A 380 15.85 9.25 40.13
CA TRP A 380 15.58 8.31 39.05
C TRP A 380 16.82 7.50 38.69
N VAL A 381 16.57 6.27 38.26
CA VAL A 381 17.53 5.38 37.60
C VAL A 381 16.97 5.06 36.23
N ASP A 382 17.49 5.72 35.20
CA ASP A 382 17.11 5.51 33.79
C ASP A 382 18.00 4.44 33.16
N LEU A 383 17.47 3.70 32.19
CA LEU A 383 18.27 2.85 31.31
C LEU A 383 18.98 3.72 30.27
N CYS A 384 20.16 3.32 29.83
CA CYS A 384 20.83 3.98 28.72
C CYS A 384 20.18 3.67 27.37
N ASP A 385 20.29 4.61 26.44
CA ASP A 385 19.91 4.35 25.05
C ASP A 385 20.74 3.17 24.51
N GLY A 386 20.11 2.26 23.77
CA GLY A 386 20.78 1.06 23.27
C GLY A 386 21.10 0.03 24.35
N TRP A 387 20.35 0.03 25.46
CA TRP A 387 20.39 -1.01 26.50
C TRP A 387 20.32 -2.43 25.93
N GLU A 388 19.77 -2.61 24.73
CA GLU A 388 19.54 -3.90 24.10
C GLU A 388 20.54 -4.30 23.00
N GLY A 389 21.68 -3.62 22.88
CA GLY A 389 22.66 -3.92 21.83
C GLY A 389 22.87 -5.43 21.56
N ASN A 390 22.88 -5.82 20.29
CA ASN A 390 22.75 -7.19 19.74
C ASN A 390 23.88 -8.20 20.08
N GLY A 391 24.34 -8.29 21.33
CA GLY A 391 25.33 -9.29 21.70
C GLY A 391 25.46 -9.50 23.20
N ALA A 392 26.03 -10.66 23.56
CA ALA A 392 26.42 -11.02 24.92
C ALA A 392 27.36 -9.98 25.59
N ASN A 393 27.91 -9.04 24.81
CA ASN A 393 28.84 -8.01 25.24
C ASN A 393 28.27 -6.58 25.20
N SER A 394 26.98 -6.37 24.94
CA SER A 394 26.46 -4.99 25.02
C SER A 394 26.44 -4.52 26.46
N VAL A 395 27.13 -3.42 26.67
CA VAL A 395 27.30 -2.86 28.01
C VAL A 395 25.99 -2.26 28.46
N GLN A 396 25.52 -2.71 29.62
CA GLN A 396 24.25 -2.29 30.21
C GLN A 396 24.53 -1.16 31.21
N PHE A 397 24.23 0.08 30.82
CA PHE A 397 24.42 1.26 31.66
C PHE A 397 23.11 1.80 32.21
N THR A 398 23.13 2.22 33.47
CA THR A 398 22.06 3.01 34.07
C THR A 398 22.56 4.42 34.38
N TYR A 399 21.66 5.38 34.29
CA TYR A 399 21.90 6.77 34.65
C TYR A 399 21.12 7.11 35.90
N ASN A 400 21.83 7.52 36.96
CA ASN A 400 21.20 7.89 38.23
C ASN A 400 21.30 9.40 38.41
N GLY A 401 20.17 10.04 38.66
CA GLY A 401 20.13 11.47 38.92
C GLY A 401 18.74 11.94 39.29
N GLU A 402 18.52 13.25 39.22
CA GLU A 402 17.27 13.86 39.65
C GLU A 402 16.49 14.44 38.47
N TYR A 403 15.18 14.25 38.50
CA TYR A 403 14.23 14.95 37.65
C TYR A 403 13.47 16.02 38.43
N LEU A 404 13.26 17.18 37.80
CA LEU A 404 12.35 18.21 38.26
C LEU A 404 11.38 18.56 37.13
N LYS A 405 10.10 18.26 37.32
CA LYS A 405 9.02 18.49 36.33
C LYS A 405 9.36 17.92 34.94
N GLY A 406 9.81 16.67 34.92
CA GLY A 406 10.14 15.94 33.70
C GLY A 406 11.48 16.31 33.07
N LYS A 407 12.26 17.24 33.66
CA LYS A 407 13.60 17.60 33.17
C LYS A 407 14.69 17.05 34.07
N LYS A 408 15.72 16.46 33.47
CA LYS A 408 16.95 16.08 34.18
C LYS A 408 17.61 17.32 34.77
N VAL A 409 17.94 17.29 36.05
CA VAL A 409 18.61 18.38 36.77
C VAL A 409 19.78 17.84 37.59
N GLY A 410 20.72 18.71 37.93
CA GLY A 410 21.85 18.37 38.79
C GLY A 410 22.83 17.38 38.17
N ARG A 411 23.45 16.58 39.04
CA ARG A 411 24.47 15.60 38.67
C ARG A 411 23.81 14.29 38.23
N TRP A 412 24.36 13.67 37.18
CA TRP A 412 23.94 12.37 36.68
C TRP A 412 25.13 11.42 36.62
N ASP A 413 25.04 10.33 37.37
CA ASP A 413 26.08 9.32 37.49
C ASP A 413 25.77 8.12 36.59
N THR A 414 26.80 7.55 35.94
CA THR A 414 26.65 6.39 35.06
C THR A 414 27.17 5.13 35.74
N PHE A 415 26.35 4.08 35.76
CA PHE A 415 26.67 2.79 36.38
C PHE A 415 26.61 1.68 35.34
N GLU A 416 27.67 0.90 35.22
CA GLU A 416 27.64 -0.36 34.46
C GLU A 416 27.10 -1.48 35.36
N LYS A 417 26.16 -2.27 34.85
CA LYS A 417 25.46 -3.34 35.60
C LYS A 417 26.40 -4.33 36.31
N ASN A 418 27.62 -4.51 35.80
CA ASN A 418 28.60 -5.48 36.30
C ASN A 418 29.85 -4.85 36.96
N GLN A 419 29.97 -3.52 37.05
CA GLN A 419 31.14 -2.86 37.65
C GLN A 419 30.76 -1.72 38.61
N LYS A 420 31.61 -1.50 39.62
CA LYS A 420 31.56 -0.32 40.49
C LYS A 420 31.90 0.93 39.68
N LEU A 421 30.97 1.90 39.68
CA LEU A 421 31.07 3.31 39.24
C LEU A 421 32.23 3.66 38.28
N MET A 422 31.94 3.87 37.00
CA MET A 422 32.99 4.08 35.98
C MET A 422 33.30 5.56 35.66
N TYR A 423 32.30 6.46 35.56
CA TYR A 423 32.55 7.85 35.14
C TYR A 423 31.55 8.86 35.71
N LEU A 424 31.98 10.13 35.79
CA LEU A 424 31.23 11.26 36.35
C LEU A 424 30.86 12.24 35.22
N THR A 425 29.57 12.41 34.94
CA THR A 425 29.09 13.37 33.92
C THR A 425 28.39 14.54 34.60
N LEU A 426 28.96 15.75 34.45
CA LEU A 426 28.36 16.99 34.93
C LEU A 426 27.46 17.58 33.85
N ILE A 427 26.15 17.53 34.06
CA ILE A 427 25.20 18.32 33.27
C ILE A 427 25.18 19.72 33.86
N LEU A 428 25.85 20.67 33.20
CA LEU A 428 25.73 22.08 33.57
C LEU A 428 24.30 22.55 33.25
N PRO A 429 23.62 23.25 34.17
CA PRO A 429 22.30 23.78 33.89
C PRO A 429 22.38 24.70 32.67
N VAL A 430 21.50 24.45 31.69
CA VAL A 430 21.28 25.38 30.59
C VAL A 430 20.96 26.74 31.22
N GLN A 431 21.89 27.68 31.12
CA GLN A 431 21.61 29.08 31.43
C GLN A 431 20.48 29.51 30.50
N ILE A 432 19.30 29.69 31.08
CA ILE A 432 18.21 30.39 30.41
C ILE A 432 18.71 31.82 30.20
N TYR A 433 19.23 32.11 29.01
CA TYR A 433 19.51 33.48 28.58
C TYR A 433 18.18 34.22 28.54
N GLN A 434 17.85 34.92 29.62
CA GLN A 434 16.85 35.97 29.56
C GLN A 434 17.42 37.08 28.67
N TRP A 435 16.97 37.14 27.42
CA TRP A 435 17.10 38.33 26.59
C TRP A 435 16.26 39.45 27.24
N ARG A 436 16.89 40.24 28.11
CA ARG A 436 16.35 41.55 28.47
C ARG A 436 16.56 42.47 27.27
N TRP A 437 15.48 42.75 26.54
CA TRP A 437 15.41 43.96 25.73
C TRP A 437 15.44 45.16 26.67
N LEU A 438 16.54 45.91 26.64
CA LEU A 438 16.58 47.28 27.12
C LEU A 438 15.85 48.16 26.10
N ILE A 439 14.79 48.83 26.55
CA ILE A 439 14.22 50.03 25.89
C ILE A 439 15.07 51.22 26.33
#